data_AF-A0A2S6B713-F1
#
_entry.id   AF-A0A2S6B713-F1
#
_cell.length_a   1.000
_cell.length_b   1.000
_cell.length_c   1.000
_cell.angle_alpha   90.00
_cell.angle_beta   90.00
_cell.angle_gamma   90.00
#
_symmetry.space_group_name_H-M   'P 1'
#
loop_
_entity.id
_entity.type
_entity.pdbx_description
1 polymer ?
#
loop_
_entity_poly.entity_id
_entity_poly.type
_entity_poly.pdbx_seq_one_letter_code
_entity_poly.pdbx_strand_id
1 'polypeptide(L)'
;MELAWDAELIAGLPRHDVTIDVHGTPVRCEGVALVDLLRRAGAMPAEPLRGAHLARRVEVVASDGYRVVFSLGELDTTLGKQAVYVADRCDGKPLDAREGPARLLVPGDSRPARSARQIKTFIIE
;
A
#
# COMPACT_ATOMS: atom_id res chain seq x y z
N MET A 1 6.37 -1.81 14.88
CA MET A 1 6.65 -3.04 14.10
C MET A 1 7.21 -2.64 12.76
N GLU A 2 8.27 -3.29 12.29
CA GLU A 2 8.88 -3.00 11.00
C GLU A 2 8.82 -4.25 10.12
N LEU A 3 8.39 -4.09 8.86
CA LEU A 3 8.26 -5.15 7.88
C LEU A 3 9.04 -4.74 6.63
N ALA A 4 10.11 -5.46 6.31
CA ALA A 4 10.79 -5.32 5.03
C ALA A 4 9.90 -5.90 3.91
N TRP A 5 9.92 -5.28 2.74
CA TRP A 5 9.24 -5.81 1.56
C TRP A 5 9.77 -7.20 1.22
N ASP A 6 8.85 -8.14 1.10
CA ASP A 6 9.05 -9.50 0.62
C ASP A 6 7.79 -9.93 -0.15
N ALA A 7 7.94 -10.69 -1.24
CA ALA A 7 6.79 -11.17 -2.01
C ALA A 7 5.85 -12.06 -1.18
N GLU A 8 6.37 -12.74 -0.16
CA GLU A 8 5.58 -13.55 0.77
C GLU A 8 4.59 -12.72 1.61
N LEU A 9 4.85 -11.41 1.80
CA LEU A 9 3.90 -10.52 2.48
C LEU A 9 2.56 -10.43 1.74
N ILE A 10 2.60 -10.59 0.42
CA ILE A 10 1.43 -10.46 -0.45
C ILE A 10 0.94 -11.81 -0.99
N ALA A 11 1.69 -12.88 -0.75
CA ALA A 11 1.36 -14.22 -1.22
C ALA A 11 0.02 -14.72 -0.64
N GLY A 12 -0.86 -15.16 -1.53
CA GLY A 12 -2.19 -15.69 -1.20
C GLY A 12 -3.24 -14.63 -0.81
N LEU A 13 -2.88 -13.34 -0.78
CA LEU A 13 -3.86 -12.27 -0.55
C LEU A 13 -4.67 -11.96 -1.82
N PRO A 14 -5.92 -11.47 -1.69
CA PRO A 14 -6.73 -11.05 -2.83
C PRO A 14 -6.01 -10.01 -3.70
N ARG A 15 -6.03 -10.27 -5.01
CA ARG A 15 -5.39 -9.42 -6.03
C ARG A 15 -6.42 -8.46 -6.62
N HIS A 16 -6.00 -7.22 -6.84
CA HIS A 16 -6.81 -6.14 -7.38
C HIS A 16 -6.14 -5.54 -8.61
N ASP A 17 -6.91 -5.38 -9.68
CA ASP A 17 -6.56 -4.51 -10.80
C ASP A 17 -6.87 -3.06 -10.43
N VAL A 18 -5.86 -2.20 -10.52
CA VAL A 18 -5.95 -0.78 -10.17
C VAL A 18 -5.35 0.05 -11.28
N THR A 19 -6.12 1.00 -11.80
CA THR A 19 -5.64 1.97 -12.78
C THR A 19 -5.32 3.28 -12.08
N ILE A 20 -4.12 3.82 -12.31
CA ILE A 20 -3.72 5.16 -11.86
C ILE A 20 -3.31 6.01 -13.06
N ASP A 21 -3.50 7.33 -12.95
CA ASP A 21 -2.95 8.29 -13.90
C ASP A 21 -1.55 8.72 -13.44
N VAL A 22 -0.56 8.56 -14.31
CA VAL A 22 0.80 9.06 -14.12
C VAL A 22 1.08 10.07 -15.21
N HIS A 23 0.91 11.35 -14.89
CA HIS A 23 1.15 12.47 -15.80
C HIS A 23 0.36 12.38 -17.11
N GLY A 24 -0.93 12.04 -17.04
CA GLY A 24 -1.84 11.90 -18.18
C GLY A 24 -1.75 10.55 -18.88
N THR A 25 -0.92 9.62 -18.39
CA THR A 25 -0.81 8.27 -18.91
C THR A 25 -1.45 7.28 -17.93
N PRO A 26 -2.51 6.56 -18.33
CA PRO A 26 -3.09 5.53 -17.49
C PRO A 26 -2.14 4.33 -17.41
N VAL A 27 -1.87 3.87 -16.19
CA VAL A 27 -1.07 2.66 -15.91
C VAL A 27 -1.96 1.68 -15.15
N ARG A 28 -2.09 0.45 -15.66
CA ARG A 28 -2.84 -0.61 -14.98
C ARG A 28 -1.87 -1.46 -14.18
N CYS A 29 -2.08 -1.55 -12.89
CA CYS A 29 -1.26 -2.33 -11.99
C CYS A 29 -2.09 -3.36 -11.25
N GLU A 30 -1.40 -4.41 -10.79
CA GLU A 30 -1.99 -5.51 -10.04
C GLU A 30 -1.30 -5.57 -8.67
N GLY A 31 -2.10 -5.61 -7.60
CA GLY A 31 -1.58 -5.57 -6.23
C GLY A 31 -2.57 -6.06 -5.19
N VAL A 32 -2.17 -5.96 -3.93
CA VAL A 32 -3.01 -6.31 -2.78
C VAL A 32 -3.41 -5.05 -2.01
N ALA A 33 -4.56 -5.07 -1.33
CA ALA A 33 -4.95 -3.96 -0.47
C ALA A 33 -4.00 -3.85 0.73
N LEU A 34 -3.54 -2.62 1.03
CA LEU A 34 -2.63 -2.38 2.16
C LEU A 34 -3.27 -2.81 3.50
N VAL A 35 -4.59 -2.65 3.64
CA VAL A 35 -5.35 -3.11 4.81
C VAL A 35 -5.22 -4.63 5.02
N ASP A 36 -5.22 -5.42 3.96
CA ASP A 36 -5.11 -6.88 4.06
C ASP A 36 -3.69 -7.32 4.38
N LEU A 37 -2.68 -6.62 3.84
CA LEU A 37 -1.27 -6.80 4.24
C LEU A 37 -1.09 -6.53 5.73
N LEU A 38 -1.63 -5.41 6.23
CA LEU A 38 -1.57 -5.04 7.64
C LEU A 38 -2.27 -6.06 8.54
N ARG A 39 -3.43 -6.58 8.12
CA ARG A 39 -4.14 -7.64 8.85
C ARG A 39 -3.34 -8.95 8.86
N ARG A 40 -2.80 -9.35 7.72
CA ARG A 40 -1.95 -10.56 7.59
C ARG A 40 -0.73 -10.49 8.49
N ALA A 41 -0.12 -9.31 8.62
CA ALA A 41 1.03 -9.09 9.49
C ALA A 41 0.67 -8.93 10.98
N GLY A 42 -0.60 -9.05 11.37
CA GLY A 42 -1.07 -8.82 12.75
C GLY A 42 -1.01 -7.35 13.18
N ALA A 43 -0.81 -6.43 12.23
CA ALA A 43 -0.67 -5.01 12.47
C ALA A 43 -2.02 -4.31 12.70
N MET A 44 -3.10 -4.87 12.14
CA MET A 44 -4.45 -4.33 12.18
C MET A 44 -5.45 -5.46 12.46
N PRO A 45 -6.41 -5.29 13.39
CA PRO A 45 -7.45 -6.29 13.63
C PRO A 45 -8.39 -6.44 12.42
N ALA A 46 -9.12 -7.56 12.38
CA ALA A 46 -10.17 -7.79 11.39
C ALA A 46 -11.45 -7.02 11.76
N GLU A 47 -11.70 -6.84 13.05
CA GLU A 47 -12.81 -6.08 13.60
C GLU A 47 -12.63 -4.57 13.35
N PRO A 48 -13.75 -3.81 13.30
CA PRO A 48 -13.71 -2.34 13.20
C PRO A 48 -12.78 -1.70 14.23
N LEU A 49 -11.92 -0.77 13.78
CA LEU A 49 -11.00 -0.08 14.68
C LEU A 49 -11.71 0.79 15.72
N ARG A 50 -11.14 0.83 16.92
CA ARG A 50 -11.59 1.63 18.06
C ARG A 50 -10.46 1.87 19.05
N GLY A 51 -10.64 2.86 19.92
CA GLY A 51 -9.70 3.16 21.01
C GLY A 51 -8.29 3.45 20.50
N ALA A 52 -7.29 2.85 21.13
CA ALA A 52 -5.87 3.09 20.81
C ALA A 52 -5.50 2.80 19.34
N HIS A 53 -6.24 1.93 18.64
CA HIS A 53 -5.99 1.66 17.21
C HIS A 53 -6.22 2.89 16.31
N LEU A 54 -7.06 3.84 16.73
CA LEU A 54 -7.36 5.04 15.94
C LEU A 54 -6.17 6.02 15.87
N ALA A 55 -5.21 5.92 16.79
CA ALA A 55 -3.98 6.70 16.79
C ALA A 55 -2.85 6.03 15.99
N ARG A 56 -3.05 4.79 15.54
CA ARG A 56 -2.02 4.00 14.87
C ARG A 56 -1.91 4.36 13.40
N ARG A 57 -0.72 4.14 12.85
CA ARG A 57 -0.37 4.48 11.46
C ARG A 57 0.60 3.48 10.85
N VAL A 58 0.61 3.44 9.53
CA VAL A 58 1.66 2.81 8.73
C VAL A 58 2.40 3.89 7.96
N GLU A 59 3.73 3.82 8.02
CA GLU A 59 4.64 4.59 7.21
C GLU A 59 5.32 3.66 6.21
N VAL A 60 5.25 4.02 4.93
CA VAL A 60 5.84 3.27 3.82
C VAL A 60 7.08 4.00 3.34
N VAL A 61 8.20 3.30 3.33
CA VAL A 61 9.54 3.85 3.04
C VAL A 61 10.07 3.27 1.73
N ALA A 62 10.47 4.15 0.83
CA ALA A 62 11.11 3.81 -0.44
C ALA A 62 12.64 3.70 -0.30
N SER A 63 13.29 3.12 -1.31
CA SER A 63 14.75 2.91 -1.32
C SER A 63 15.58 4.20 -1.28
N ASP A 64 15.02 5.33 -1.73
CA ASP A 64 15.63 6.66 -1.72
C ASP A 64 15.33 7.45 -0.43
N GLY A 65 14.63 6.84 0.54
CA GLY A 65 14.21 7.49 1.77
C GLY A 65 12.94 8.33 1.64
N TYR A 66 12.23 8.29 0.50
CA TYR A 66 10.90 8.88 0.38
C TYR A 66 9.90 8.15 1.29
N ARG A 67 9.03 8.90 1.98
CA ARG A 67 8.13 8.36 3.02
C ARG A 67 6.70 8.85 2.81
N VAL A 68 5.75 7.93 2.95
CA VAL A 68 4.30 8.19 2.88
C VAL A 68 3.63 7.57 4.09
N VAL A 69 2.68 8.27 4.70
CA VAL A 69 1.99 7.81 5.91
C VAL A 69 0.48 7.68 5.65
N PHE A 70 -0.10 6.63 6.22
CA PHE A 70 -1.55 6.44 6.32
C PHE A 70 -1.92 6.11 7.77
N SER A 71 -2.99 6.72 8.27
CA SER A 71 -3.55 6.26 9.56
C SER A 71 -4.27 4.92 9.37
N LEU A 72 -4.34 4.09 10.39
CA LEU A 72 -5.10 2.83 10.26
C LEU A 72 -6.61 3.11 10.11
N GLY A 73 -7.13 4.19 10.69
CA GLY A 73 -8.53 4.62 10.51
C GLY A 73 -8.87 5.09 9.10
N GLU A 74 -7.90 5.66 8.38
CA GLU A 74 -8.04 6.01 6.95
C GLU A 74 -8.19 4.75 6.08
N LEU A 75 -7.53 3.66 6.45
CA LEU A 75 -7.57 2.38 5.72
C LEU A 75 -8.74 1.47 6.12
N ASP A 76 -9.26 1.62 7.34
CA ASP A 76 -10.36 0.80 7.87
C ASP A 76 -11.62 0.93 7.00
N THR A 77 -12.19 -0.22 6.61
CA THR A 77 -13.32 -0.30 5.67
C THR A 77 -14.65 0.21 6.23
N THR A 78 -14.75 0.38 7.54
CA THR A 78 -15.90 0.93 8.26
C THR A 78 -15.72 2.41 8.64
N LEU A 79 -14.53 2.97 8.41
CA LEU A 79 -14.20 4.37 8.64
C LEU A 79 -13.83 5.05 7.32
N GLY A 80 -12.56 5.43 7.13
CA GLY A 80 -12.12 6.20 5.96
C GLY A 80 -12.20 5.42 4.65
N LYS A 81 -12.08 4.10 4.70
CA LYS A 81 -12.16 3.17 3.55
C LYS A 81 -11.31 3.65 2.36
N GLN A 82 -10.17 4.27 2.61
CA GLN A 82 -9.31 4.75 1.54
C GLN A 82 -8.68 3.55 0.82
N ALA A 83 -8.84 3.53 -0.49
CA ALA A 83 -8.27 2.49 -1.34
C ALA A 83 -6.77 2.73 -1.53
N VAL A 84 -5.96 1.94 -0.83
CA VAL A 84 -4.49 1.96 -0.94
C VAL A 84 -4.01 0.54 -1.23
N TYR A 85 -3.18 0.39 -2.25
CA TYR A 85 -2.71 -0.91 -2.70
C TYR A 85 -1.19 -0.96 -2.78
N VAL A 86 -0.64 -2.16 -2.57
CA VAL A 86 0.78 -2.48 -2.80
C VAL A 86 0.86 -3.40 -4.01
N ALA A 87 1.48 -2.92 -5.08
CA ALA A 87 1.58 -3.61 -6.36
C ALA A 87 3.02 -4.02 -6.67
N ASP A 88 3.15 -5.19 -7.30
CA ASP A 88 4.39 -5.81 -7.76
C ASP A 88 4.39 -6.07 -9.28
N ARG A 89 3.28 -5.74 -9.97
CA ARG A 89 3.13 -5.86 -11.43
C ARG A 89 2.37 -4.66 -12.01
N CYS A 90 2.80 -4.19 -13.17
CA CYS A 90 2.05 -3.24 -13.99
C CYS A 90 2.11 -3.63 -15.47
N ASP A 91 1.04 -3.34 -16.21
CA ASP A 91 0.87 -3.64 -17.63
C ASP A 91 1.20 -5.10 -17.98
N GLY A 92 0.77 -6.01 -17.08
CA GLY A 92 0.95 -7.46 -17.23
C GLY A 92 2.39 -7.95 -17.01
N LYS A 93 3.29 -7.11 -16.49
CA LYS A 93 4.71 -7.45 -16.25
C LYS A 93 5.12 -7.15 -14.81
N PRO A 94 6.12 -7.85 -14.26
CA PRO A 94 6.79 -7.41 -13.04
C PRO A 94 7.28 -5.97 -13.17
N LEU A 95 7.33 -5.25 -12.05
CA LEU A 95 7.90 -3.91 -12.01
C LEU A 95 9.36 -3.93 -12.47
N ASP A 96 9.74 -2.92 -13.25
CA ASP A 96 11.13 -2.72 -13.65
C ASP A 96 12.00 -2.20 -12.48
N ALA A 97 13.30 -2.06 -12.72
CA ALA A 97 14.25 -1.59 -11.72
C ALA A 97 14.03 -0.13 -11.27
N ARG A 98 13.18 0.64 -11.96
CA ARG A 98 12.82 2.02 -11.58
C ARG A 98 11.57 2.04 -10.70
N GLU A 99 10.63 1.13 -10.91
CA GLU A 99 9.36 1.10 -10.17
C GLU A 99 9.36 0.13 -8.98
N GLY A 100 10.10 -0.99 -9.08
CA GLY A 100 10.06 -2.13 -8.15
C GLY A 100 11.04 -2.07 -6.96
N PRO A 101 11.00 -3.03 -6.03
CA PRO A 101 10.32 -4.32 -6.13
C PRO A 101 8.82 -4.26 -5.83
N ALA A 102 8.35 -3.16 -5.22
CA ALA A 102 6.93 -2.85 -5.03
C ALA A 102 6.67 -1.34 -5.14
N ARG A 103 5.41 -0.99 -5.42
CA ARG A 103 4.93 0.40 -5.44
C ARG A 103 3.56 0.54 -4.78
N LEU A 104 3.24 1.74 -4.31
CA LEU A 104 1.93 2.11 -3.81
C LEU A 104 1.07 2.59 -4.96
N LEU A 105 -0.22 2.30 -4.87
CA LEU A 105 -1.25 2.86 -5.72
C LEU A 105 -2.34 3.47 -4.83
N VAL A 106 -2.58 4.77 -5.01
CA VAL A 106 -3.60 5.52 -4.27
C VAL A 106 -4.52 6.21 -5.27
N PRO A 107 -5.46 5.48 -5.92
CA PRO A 107 -6.32 6.04 -6.97
C PRO A 107 -7.23 7.18 -6.49
N GLY A 108 -7.46 7.30 -5.18
CA GLY A 108 -8.24 8.40 -4.59
C GLY A 108 -7.50 9.75 -4.52
N ASP A 109 -6.18 9.77 -4.73
CA ASP A 109 -5.41 11.01 -4.69
C ASP A 109 -5.56 11.80 -5.99
N SER A 110 -5.84 13.11 -5.89
CA SER A 110 -5.90 14.01 -7.06
C SER A 110 -4.57 14.18 -7.79
N ARG A 111 -3.45 13.86 -7.12
CA ARG A 111 -2.10 13.84 -7.69
C ARG A 111 -1.35 12.60 -7.17
N PRO A 112 -0.50 11.93 -7.96
CA PRO A 112 0.06 10.61 -7.60
C PRO A 112 1.22 10.69 -6.57
N ALA A 113 1.24 11.69 -5.69
CA ALA A 113 2.34 11.92 -4.77
C ALA A 113 2.53 10.79 -3.74
N ARG A 114 1.43 10.20 -3.26
CA ARG A 114 1.47 9.05 -2.35
C ARG A 114 1.59 7.70 -3.05
N SER A 115 1.53 7.65 -4.38
CA SER A 115 1.77 6.45 -5.19
C SER A 115 3.28 6.20 -5.35
N ALA A 116 3.97 6.05 -4.21
CA ALA A 116 5.42 5.88 -4.11
C ALA A 116 5.90 4.60 -4.80
N ARG A 117 7.12 4.63 -5.31
CA ARG A 117 7.79 3.50 -5.99
C ARG A 117 8.89 2.96 -5.10
N GLN A 118 9.53 1.85 -5.50
CA GLN A 118 10.71 1.33 -4.81
C GLN A 118 10.49 1.06 -3.31
N ILE A 119 9.30 0.60 -2.93
CA ILE A 119 9.00 0.35 -1.52
C ILE A 119 9.96 -0.72 -0.97
N LYS A 120 10.51 -0.45 0.21
CA LYS A 120 11.40 -1.36 0.93
C LYS A 120 10.91 -1.71 2.32
N THR A 121 10.18 -0.82 2.99
CA THR A 121 9.83 -1.04 4.39
C THR A 121 8.46 -0.47 4.72
N PHE A 122 7.70 -1.17 5.56
CA PHE A 122 6.50 -0.70 6.23
C PHE A 122 6.79 -0.60 7.72
N ILE A 123 6.68 0.60 8.29
CA ILE A 123 6.84 0.86 9.73
C ILE A 123 5.45 1.12 10.30
N ILE A 124 5.01 0.27 11.22
CA ILE A 124 3.69 0.35 11.85
C ILE A 124 3.86 0.75 13.31
N GLU A 125 3.22 1.84 13.69
CA GLU A 125 3.18 2.40 15.04
C GLU A 125 1.73 2.42 15.53
#